data_AF-R8BLK0-F1
#
_entry.id   AF-R8BLK0-F1
#
_cell.length_a   1.000
_cell.length_b   1.000
_cell.length_c   1.000
_cell.angle_alpha   90.00
_cell.angle_beta   90.00
_cell.angle_gamma   90.00
#
_symmetry.space_group_name_H-M   'P 1'
#
loop_
_entity.id
_entity.type
_entity.pdbx_description
1 polymer ?
#
loop_
_entity_poly.entity_id
_entity_poly.type
_entity_poly.pdbx_seq_one_letter_code
_entity_poly.pdbx_strand_id
1 'polypeptide(L)'
;MLTKSFLLLTFLAAAVRAVIVPKDLSDGVWDLWEDEDGSTVAQRDTSFSAKFAFEKARNAAAARRATAASPTGSEADLFKRQYPNCETGCTGGDTYDHDDYITAVTLMQGYCDGGAKVGTRNSKVFSAGSAMVYICNSSGIGGQGCSRTEWDHFNELMDINCGLWKGSYTWINDWAKTYGRDVAGARICN
;
A
#
# COMPACT_ATOMS: atom_id res chain seq x y z
N MET A 1 42.12 -36.40 22.70
CA MET A 1 40.94 -35.65 23.21
C MET A 1 40.50 -34.69 22.11
N LEU A 2 39.44 -35.01 21.37
CA LEU A 2 38.88 -34.15 20.32
C LEU A 2 37.75 -33.30 20.91
N THR A 3 37.98 -32.00 21.04
CA THR A 3 36.94 -31.02 21.40
C THR A 3 36.06 -30.77 20.19
N LYS A 4 34.81 -31.28 20.23
CA LYS A 4 33.77 -30.97 19.26
C LYS A 4 33.22 -29.57 19.55
N SER A 5 33.64 -28.57 18.78
CA SER A 5 33.00 -27.25 18.78
C SER A 5 31.63 -27.34 18.12
N PHE A 6 30.57 -27.22 18.94
CA PHE A 6 29.20 -27.02 18.47
C PHE A 6 29.03 -25.54 18.11
N LEU A 7 28.95 -25.25 16.80
CA LEU A 7 28.61 -23.93 16.29
C LEU A 7 27.08 -23.79 16.38
N LEU A 8 26.59 -23.10 17.41
CA LEU A 8 25.18 -22.74 17.53
C LEU A 8 24.89 -21.61 16.53
N LEU A 9 24.21 -21.92 15.42
CA LEU A 9 23.59 -20.91 14.56
C LEU A 9 22.30 -20.44 15.25
N THR A 10 22.35 -19.30 15.92
CA THR A 10 21.15 -18.57 16.33
C THR A 10 20.54 -17.90 15.10
N PHE A 11 19.52 -18.52 14.52
CA PHE A 11 18.65 -17.84 13.57
C PHE A 11 17.88 -16.74 14.31
N LEU A 12 18.32 -15.49 14.17
CA LEU A 12 17.46 -14.35 14.48
C LEU A 12 16.32 -14.33 13.46
N ALA A 13 15.16 -14.87 13.85
CA ALA A 13 13.92 -14.57 13.15
C ALA A 13 13.69 -13.07 13.31
N ALA A 14 13.90 -12.30 12.24
CA ALA A 14 13.46 -10.91 12.20
C ALA A 14 11.93 -10.94 12.31
N ALA A 15 11.41 -10.63 13.50
CA ALA A 15 9.98 -10.49 13.70
C ALA A 15 9.52 -9.29 12.86
N VAL A 16 8.81 -9.55 11.76
CA VAL A 16 8.10 -8.49 11.05
C VAL A 16 7.00 -8.00 11.98
N ARG A 17 7.06 -6.72 12.35
CA ARG A 17 6.08 -6.11 13.25
C ARG A 17 5.02 -5.41 12.43
N ALA A 18 3.76 -5.66 12.79
CA ALA A 18 2.59 -5.08 12.17
C ALA A 18 2.40 -3.64 12.64
N VAL A 19 2.15 -2.72 11.72
CA VAL A 19 1.67 -1.37 12.06
C VAL A 19 0.17 -1.44 12.34
N ILE A 20 -0.27 -0.90 13.47
CA ILE A 20 -1.70 -0.89 13.84
C ILE A 20 -2.27 0.49 13.49
N VAL A 21 -3.22 0.54 12.55
CA VAL A 21 -3.88 1.80 12.22
C VAL A 21 -4.83 2.19 13.35
N PRO A 22 -4.77 3.41 13.91
CA PRO A 22 -5.73 3.88 14.90
C PRO A 22 -7.18 3.79 14.39
N LYS A 23 -8.11 3.38 15.25
CA LYS A 23 -9.54 3.23 14.87
C LYS A 23 -10.24 4.57 14.64
N ASP A 24 -9.73 5.61 15.26
CA ASP A 24 -10.23 6.98 15.25
C ASP A 24 -9.45 7.87 14.25
N LEU A 25 -8.73 7.24 13.32
CA LEU A 25 -8.04 7.96 12.25
C LEU A 25 -9.09 8.71 11.43
N SER A 26 -9.01 10.04 11.43
CA SER A 26 -9.90 10.87 10.63
C SER A 26 -9.50 10.84 9.16
N ASP A 27 -10.47 11.10 8.27
CA ASP A 27 -10.27 11.13 6.82
C ASP A 27 -9.05 11.94 6.39
N GLY A 28 -8.32 11.42 5.40
CA GLY A 28 -7.16 12.08 4.82
C GLY A 28 -5.99 11.13 4.60
N VAL A 29 -4.80 11.72 4.55
CA VAL A 29 -3.55 11.02 4.23
C VAL A 29 -2.63 11.06 5.44
N TRP A 30 -2.06 9.91 5.76
CA TRP A 30 -1.29 9.71 6.99
C TRP A 30 -0.01 8.93 6.71
N ASP A 31 1.08 9.38 7.29
CA ASP A 31 2.32 8.61 7.45
C ASP A 31 2.22 7.83 8.77
N LEU A 32 2.46 6.52 8.70
CA LEU A 32 2.52 5.64 9.85
C LEU A 32 3.88 4.94 9.88
N TRP A 33 4.51 4.94 11.05
CA TRP A 33 5.76 4.23 11.30
C TRP A 33 5.82 3.75 12.74
N GLU A 34 6.77 2.87 13.04
CA GLU A 34 7.07 2.47 14.41
C GLU A 34 8.16 3.36 15.00
N ASP A 35 7.96 3.83 16.24
CA ASP A 35 9.02 4.46 17.02
C ASP A 35 10.00 3.42 17.62
N GLU A 36 10.97 3.91 18.40
CA GLU A 36 12.00 3.06 19.03
C GLU A 36 11.40 2.05 20.02
N ASP A 37 10.24 2.36 20.60
CA ASP A 37 9.53 1.48 21.54
C ASP A 37 8.64 0.47 20.81
N GLY A 38 8.52 0.58 19.47
CA GLY A 38 7.65 -0.24 18.64
C GLY A 38 6.19 0.19 18.68
N SER A 39 5.90 1.40 19.15
CA SER A 39 4.56 1.97 19.10
C SER A 39 4.31 2.58 17.72
N THR A 40 3.09 2.43 17.21
CA THR A 40 2.71 3.10 15.96
C THR A 40 2.56 4.60 16.18
N VAL A 41 3.34 5.39 15.47
CA VAL A 41 3.19 6.83 15.34
C VAL A 41 2.42 7.11 14.06
N ALA A 42 1.38 7.94 14.16
CA ALA A 42 0.61 8.42 13.01
C ALA A 42 0.76 9.93 12.89
N GLN A 43 1.22 10.40 11.73
CA GLN A 43 1.31 11.82 11.40
C GLN A 43 0.48 12.11 10.15
N ARG A 44 -0.41 13.10 10.26
CA ARG A 44 -1.20 13.56 9.12
C ARG A 44 -0.28 14.25 8.11
N ASP A 45 -0.33 13.82 6.86
CA ASP A 45 0.36 14.47 5.76
C ASP A 45 -0.43 15.71 5.34
N THR A 46 -0.01 16.87 5.86
CA THR A 46 -0.62 18.17 5.54
C THR A 46 -0.09 18.77 4.24
N SER A 47 1.01 18.23 3.70
CA SER A 47 1.58 18.65 2.43
C SER A 47 0.74 18.16 1.25
N PHE A 48 0.09 17.00 1.44
CA PHE A 48 -0.88 16.47 0.51
C PHE A 48 -2.23 17.17 0.68
N SER A 49 -2.42 18.27 -0.05
CA SER A 49 -3.77 18.83 -0.22
C SER A 49 -4.58 17.89 -1.10
N ALA A 50 -5.54 17.17 -0.52
CA ALA A 50 -6.48 16.33 -1.27
C ALA A 50 -7.07 17.09 -2.46
N LYS A 51 -7.43 18.37 -2.28
CA LYS A 51 -7.92 19.23 -3.36
C LYS A 51 -6.93 19.36 -4.52
N PHE A 52 -5.66 19.62 -4.22
CA PHE A 52 -4.60 19.70 -5.23
C PHE A 52 -4.40 18.35 -5.94
N ALA A 53 -4.45 17.25 -5.21
CA ALA A 53 -4.31 15.91 -5.77
C ALA A 53 -5.49 15.53 -6.67
N PHE A 54 -6.73 15.84 -6.25
CA PHE A 54 -7.93 15.67 -7.06
C PHE A 54 -7.86 16.53 -8.34
N GLU A 55 -7.47 17.80 -8.23
CA GLU A 55 -7.32 18.68 -9.38
C GLU A 55 -6.22 18.18 -10.34
N LYS A 56 -5.07 17.75 -9.81
CA LYS A 56 -3.97 17.19 -10.60
C LYS A 56 -4.37 15.88 -11.27
N ALA A 57 -5.02 14.96 -10.56
CA ALA A 57 -5.51 13.70 -11.10
C ALA A 57 -6.57 13.92 -12.19
N ARG A 58 -7.50 14.88 -11.98
CA ARG A 58 -8.50 15.27 -12.98
C ARG A 58 -7.84 15.84 -14.24
N ASN A 59 -6.85 16.72 -14.09
CA ASN A 59 -6.13 17.30 -15.20
C ASN A 59 -5.30 16.24 -15.96
N ALA A 60 -4.67 15.31 -15.25
CA ALA A 60 -3.94 14.19 -15.86
C ALA A 60 -4.88 13.24 -16.63
N ALA A 61 -6.06 12.93 -16.08
CA ALA A 61 -7.08 12.14 -16.77
C ALA A 61 -7.61 12.85 -18.02
N ALA A 62 -7.84 14.16 -17.95
CA ALA A 62 -8.24 14.96 -19.10
C ALA A 62 -7.17 15.00 -20.20
N ALA A 63 -5.89 15.15 -19.82
CA ALA A 63 -4.77 15.11 -20.76
C ALA A 63 -4.64 13.74 -21.44
N ARG A 64 -4.78 12.63 -20.69
CA ARG A 64 -4.77 11.27 -21.27
C ARG A 64 -5.92 11.03 -22.24
N ARG A 65 -7.12 11.53 -21.94
CA ARG A 65 -8.26 11.47 -22.87
C ARG A 65 -7.98 12.26 -24.16
N ALA A 66 -7.29 13.40 -24.05
CA ALA A 66 -6.90 14.19 -25.22
C ALA A 66 -5.83 13.51 -26.08
N THR A 67 -5.05 12.58 -25.51
CA THR A 67 -3.98 11.83 -26.21
C THR A 67 -4.30 10.35 -26.42
N ALA A 68 -5.55 9.91 -26.22
CA ALA A 68 -5.91 8.50 -26.21
C ALA A 68 -5.80 7.85 -27.61
N ALA A 69 -4.61 7.37 -27.95
CA ALA A 69 -4.46 6.19 -28.76
C ALA A 69 -4.84 4.97 -27.90
N SER A 70 -5.63 4.04 -28.44
CA SER A 70 -5.98 2.79 -27.76
C SER A 70 -4.72 2.08 -27.25
N PRO A 71 -4.72 1.56 -26.00
CA PRO A 71 -3.62 0.71 -25.55
C PRO A 71 -3.59 -0.51 -26.47
N THR A 72 -2.57 -0.59 -27.32
CA THR A 72 -2.28 -1.79 -28.09
C THR A 72 -2.01 -2.90 -27.07
N GLY A 73 -2.51 -4.11 -27.33
CA GLY A 73 -2.51 -5.24 -26.38
C GLY A 73 -1.15 -5.66 -25.79
N SER A 74 -0.05 -4.98 -26.14
CA SER A 74 1.29 -5.20 -25.57
C SER A 74 1.47 -4.64 -24.15
N GLU A 75 0.74 -3.62 -23.71
CA GLU A 75 0.90 -3.12 -22.33
C GLU A 75 0.36 -4.15 -21.32
N ALA A 76 -0.83 -4.70 -21.54
CA ALA A 76 -1.40 -5.75 -20.68
C ALA A 76 -0.51 -7.01 -20.61
N ASP A 77 0.14 -7.40 -21.71
CA ASP A 77 1.06 -8.54 -21.75
C ASP A 77 2.44 -8.25 -21.13
N LEU A 78 2.86 -6.97 -21.01
CA LEU A 78 4.07 -6.59 -20.29
C LEU A 78 3.89 -6.69 -18.76
N PHE A 79 2.68 -6.45 -18.23
CA PHE A 79 2.40 -6.49 -16.80
C PHE A 79 2.50 -7.90 -16.19
N LYS A 80 2.15 -8.96 -16.95
CA LYS A 80 2.31 -10.36 -16.51
C LYS A 80 3.77 -10.79 -16.27
N ARG A 81 4.76 -9.99 -16.71
CA ARG A 81 6.19 -10.27 -16.54
C ARG A 81 6.88 -9.45 -15.45
N GLN A 82 6.22 -8.47 -14.82
CA GLN A 82 6.92 -7.41 -14.07
C GLN A 82 6.82 -7.43 -12.53
N TYR A 83 5.96 -8.25 -11.93
CA TYR A 83 5.80 -8.31 -10.46
C TYR A 83 6.17 -9.68 -9.90
N PRO A 84 7.47 -9.98 -9.69
CA PRO A 84 7.91 -11.26 -9.16
C PRO A 84 7.47 -11.45 -7.69
N ASN A 85 7.17 -12.70 -7.33
CA ASN A 85 6.99 -13.16 -5.94
C ASN A 85 5.94 -12.39 -5.13
N CYS A 86 4.76 -12.18 -5.72
CA CYS A 86 3.63 -11.57 -5.02
C CYS A 86 2.83 -12.59 -4.20
N GLU A 87 2.45 -12.21 -2.99
CA GLU A 87 1.58 -12.98 -2.10
C GLU A 87 0.35 -12.14 -1.76
N THR A 88 -0.85 -12.70 -1.91
CA THR A 88 -2.10 -12.00 -1.57
C THR A 88 -2.70 -12.63 -0.32
N GLY A 89 -3.01 -11.80 0.68
CA GLY A 89 -3.64 -12.21 1.93
C GLY A 89 -4.98 -11.51 2.14
N CYS A 90 -5.93 -12.23 2.72
CA CYS A 90 -7.23 -11.70 3.10
C CYS A 90 -7.23 -11.44 4.60
N THR A 91 -7.61 -10.24 5.03
CA THR A 91 -7.56 -9.88 6.46
C THR A 91 -8.78 -10.34 7.24
N GLY A 92 -9.79 -10.91 6.55
CA GLY A 92 -11.00 -11.44 7.17
C GLY A 92 -11.88 -10.38 7.82
N GLY A 93 -11.59 -9.11 7.55
CA GLY A 93 -12.24 -7.96 8.17
C GLY A 93 -13.66 -7.68 7.67
N ASP A 94 -14.28 -6.74 8.37
CA ASP A 94 -15.57 -6.15 8.04
C ASP A 94 -15.57 -5.58 6.61
N THR A 95 -16.74 -5.50 5.99
CA THR A 95 -16.91 -4.77 4.74
C THR A 95 -16.90 -3.27 5.02
N TYR A 96 -16.19 -2.51 4.19
CA TYR A 96 -16.27 -1.06 4.17
C TYR A 96 -17.29 -0.59 3.11
N ASP A 97 -17.75 0.64 3.24
CA ASP A 97 -18.63 1.27 2.26
C ASP A 97 -17.90 1.51 0.92
N HIS A 98 -18.63 1.38 -0.18
CA HIS A 98 -18.08 1.50 -1.53
C HIS A 98 -17.62 2.92 -1.85
N ASP A 99 -18.42 3.94 -1.51
CA ASP A 99 -18.13 5.33 -1.85
C ASP A 99 -16.94 5.85 -1.03
N ASP A 100 -16.85 5.42 0.23
CA ASP A 100 -15.70 5.61 1.10
C ASP A 100 -14.42 5.02 0.48
N TYR A 101 -14.48 3.77 0.01
CA TYR A 101 -13.35 3.14 -0.66
C TYR A 101 -12.92 3.87 -1.93
N ILE A 102 -13.86 4.26 -2.80
CA ILE A 102 -13.54 5.00 -4.03
C ILE A 102 -12.86 6.33 -3.70
N THR A 103 -13.29 6.98 -2.63
CA THR A 103 -12.66 8.21 -2.12
C THR A 103 -11.22 7.94 -1.66
N ALA A 104 -11.00 6.90 -0.86
CA ALA A 104 -9.67 6.50 -0.38
C ALA A 104 -8.72 6.14 -1.53
N VAL A 105 -9.18 5.37 -2.52
CA VAL A 105 -8.42 5.07 -3.76
C VAL A 105 -8.08 6.32 -4.53
N THR A 106 -9.02 7.27 -4.65
CA THR A 106 -8.75 8.50 -5.40
C THR A 106 -7.68 9.35 -4.73
N LEU A 107 -7.66 9.42 -3.40
CA LEU A 107 -6.59 10.06 -2.64
C LEU A 107 -5.23 9.38 -2.91
N MET A 108 -5.20 8.05 -2.83
CA MET A 108 -3.99 7.26 -3.09
C MET A 108 -3.47 7.44 -4.52
N GLN A 109 -4.35 7.36 -5.53
CA GLN A 109 -3.97 7.55 -6.92
C GLN A 109 -3.45 8.96 -7.17
N GLY A 110 -4.05 9.99 -6.56
CA GLY A 110 -3.55 11.37 -6.61
C GLY A 110 -2.16 11.52 -6.00
N TYR A 111 -1.86 10.80 -4.92
CA TYR A 111 -0.53 10.74 -4.32
C TYR A 111 0.49 10.08 -5.25
N CYS A 112 0.15 8.93 -5.82
CA CYS A 112 1.03 8.20 -6.74
C CYS A 112 1.28 8.96 -8.06
N ASP A 113 0.23 9.50 -8.69
CA ASP A 113 0.35 10.36 -9.88
C ASP A 113 1.08 11.68 -9.55
N GLY A 114 1.20 12.01 -8.27
CA GLY A 114 2.04 13.07 -7.74
C GLY A 114 3.53 12.87 -7.98
N GLY A 115 3.97 11.63 -8.20
CA GLY A 115 5.38 11.22 -8.15
C GLY A 115 5.91 11.05 -6.73
N ALA A 116 5.01 11.02 -5.74
CA ALA A 116 5.37 10.88 -4.33
C ALA A 116 5.90 9.46 -4.05
N LYS A 117 6.67 9.34 -2.97
CA LYS A 117 7.29 8.10 -2.54
C LYS A 117 6.98 7.83 -1.08
N VAL A 118 6.63 6.59 -0.76
CA VAL A 118 6.50 6.13 0.62
C VAL A 118 7.89 6.07 1.23
N GLY A 119 8.08 6.70 2.40
CA GLY A 119 9.36 6.74 3.10
C GLY A 119 9.89 5.34 3.46
N THR A 120 11.16 5.26 3.82
CA THR A 120 11.80 4.02 4.29
C THR A 120 11.12 3.53 5.57
N ARG A 121 10.81 2.23 5.68
CA ARG A 121 10.12 1.63 6.84
C ARG A 121 8.88 2.43 7.28
N ASN A 122 8.11 2.87 6.30
CA ASN A 122 6.96 3.74 6.52
C ASN A 122 5.76 3.20 5.75
N SER A 123 4.57 3.60 6.19
CA SER A 123 3.30 3.24 5.59
C SER A 123 2.53 4.51 5.29
N LYS A 124 2.03 4.63 4.07
CA LYS A 124 1.12 5.71 3.68
C LYS A 124 -0.30 5.16 3.70
N VAL A 125 -1.15 5.75 4.54
CA VAL A 125 -2.56 5.37 4.68
C VAL A 125 -3.45 6.49 4.14
N PHE A 126 -4.45 6.11 3.35
CA PHE A 126 -5.46 6.99 2.77
C PHE A 126 -6.81 6.53 3.31
N SER A 127 -7.39 7.33 4.19
CA SER A 127 -8.61 6.99 4.92
C SER A 127 -9.76 7.89 4.48
N ALA A 128 -10.94 7.29 4.32
CA ALA A 128 -12.20 7.98 4.07
C ALA A 128 -13.34 7.17 4.68
N GLY A 129 -14.04 7.74 5.66
CA GLY A 129 -15.15 7.11 6.36
C GLY A 129 -14.76 5.75 6.95
N SER A 130 -15.43 4.70 6.49
CA SER A 130 -15.22 3.30 6.91
C SER A 130 -14.07 2.60 6.21
N ALA A 131 -13.56 3.15 5.11
CA ALA A 131 -12.54 2.52 4.28
C ALA A 131 -11.15 3.15 4.49
N MET A 132 -10.12 2.33 4.31
CA MET A 132 -8.77 2.79 4.07
C MET A 132 -8.08 1.98 2.99
N VAL A 133 -7.20 2.63 2.24
CA VAL A 133 -6.20 1.98 1.39
C VAL A 133 -4.82 2.39 1.86
N TYR A 134 -3.84 1.52 1.69
CA TYR A 134 -2.51 1.76 2.22
C TYR A 134 -1.41 1.19 1.35
N ILE A 135 -0.23 1.80 1.47
CA ILE A 135 1.00 1.38 0.82
C ILE A 135 2.06 1.27 1.90
N CYS A 136 2.64 0.09 2.08
CA CYS A 136 3.74 -0.15 3.00
C CYS A 136 5.05 -0.21 2.23
N ASN A 137 6.07 0.48 2.71
CA ASN A 137 7.45 0.29 2.29
C ASN A 137 8.24 -0.26 3.47
N SER A 138 8.38 -1.58 3.53
CA SER A 138 9.16 -2.26 4.56
C SER A 138 10.64 -2.36 4.18
N SER A 139 11.04 -1.84 3.01
CA SER A 139 12.46 -1.71 2.67
C SER A 139 13.16 -0.86 3.72
N GLY A 140 14.31 -1.35 4.19
CA GLY A 140 15.24 -0.57 5.01
C GLY A 140 16.01 0.49 4.21
N ILE A 141 15.80 0.57 2.90
CA ILE A 141 16.58 1.42 2.00
C ILE A 141 15.66 2.16 1.03
N GLY A 142 15.71 3.49 1.09
CA GLY A 142 15.12 4.40 0.11
C GLY A 142 13.59 4.48 0.15
N GLY A 143 13.08 5.61 -0.34
CA GLY A 143 11.65 5.76 -0.59
C GLY A 143 11.22 5.04 -1.85
N GLN A 144 10.06 4.38 -1.82
CA GLN A 144 9.49 3.66 -2.94
C GLN A 144 8.36 4.44 -3.58
N GLY A 145 8.44 4.64 -4.90
CA GLY A 145 7.36 5.23 -5.67
C GLY A 145 6.16 4.30 -5.74
N CYS A 146 5.00 4.85 -6.08
CA CYS A 146 3.82 4.09 -6.44
C CYS A 146 3.23 4.62 -7.74
N SER A 147 2.39 3.82 -8.39
CA SER A 147 1.65 4.25 -9.57
C SER A 147 0.21 3.78 -9.50
N ARG A 148 -0.68 4.49 -10.20
CA ARG A 148 -2.07 4.08 -10.38
C ARG A 148 -2.16 2.66 -10.96
N THR A 149 -1.40 2.38 -12.01
CA THR A 149 -1.44 1.08 -12.70
C THR A 149 -1.00 -0.06 -11.80
N GLU A 150 0.01 0.18 -10.96
CA GLU A 150 0.48 -0.78 -9.96
C GLU A 150 -0.64 -1.08 -8.93
N TRP A 151 -1.33 -0.05 -8.44
CA TRP A 151 -2.50 -0.25 -7.58
C TRP A 151 -3.61 -1.03 -8.27
N ASP A 152 -4.00 -0.63 -9.49
CA ASP A 152 -5.12 -1.27 -10.20
C ASP A 152 -4.86 -2.77 -10.39
N HIS A 153 -3.61 -3.14 -10.70
CA HIS A 153 -3.18 -4.54 -10.80
C HIS A 153 -3.29 -5.30 -9.47
N PHE A 154 -2.75 -4.76 -8.37
CA PHE A 154 -2.81 -5.42 -7.07
C PHE A 154 -4.22 -5.44 -6.50
N ASN A 155 -5.03 -4.43 -6.82
CA ASN A 155 -6.43 -4.40 -6.46
C ASN A 155 -7.24 -5.49 -7.14
N GLU A 156 -6.98 -5.74 -8.43
CA GLU A 156 -7.57 -6.87 -9.15
C GLU A 156 -7.16 -8.21 -8.54
N LEU A 157 -5.88 -8.39 -8.17
CA LEU A 157 -5.43 -9.61 -7.47
C LEU A 157 -6.12 -9.80 -6.11
N MET A 158 -6.29 -8.73 -5.35
CA MET A 158 -7.04 -8.73 -4.10
C MET A 158 -8.52 -9.10 -4.33
N ASP A 159 -9.16 -8.56 -5.37
CA ASP A 159 -10.55 -8.89 -5.72
C ASP A 159 -10.71 -10.35 -6.12
N ILE A 160 -9.78 -10.89 -6.91
CA ILE A 160 -9.79 -12.29 -7.35
C ILE A 160 -9.65 -13.25 -6.16
N ASN A 161 -8.76 -12.94 -5.21
CA ASN A 161 -8.44 -13.87 -4.11
C ASN A 161 -9.36 -13.71 -2.89
N CYS A 162 -9.75 -12.48 -2.55
CA CYS A 162 -10.45 -12.17 -1.31
C CYS A 162 -11.90 -11.70 -1.54
N GLY A 163 -12.27 -11.38 -2.78
CA GLY A 163 -13.57 -10.81 -3.13
C GLY A 163 -13.60 -9.28 -3.10
N LEU A 164 -14.61 -8.72 -3.74
CA LEU A 164 -14.86 -7.28 -3.81
C LEU A 164 -15.17 -6.72 -2.42
N TRP A 165 -14.66 -5.52 -2.13
CA TRP A 165 -14.96 -4.76 -0.90
C TRP A 165 -14.61 -5.50 0.39
N LYS A 166 -13.62 -6.39 0.31
CA LYS A 166 -13.06 -7.10 1.47
C LYS A 166 -11.69 -6.55 1.82
N GLY A 167 -11.38 -6.60 3.12
CA GLY A 167 -10.05 -6.32 3.63
C GLY A 167 -9.04 -7.33 3.07
N SER A 168 -7.98 -6.82 2.47
CA SER A 168 -6.99 -7.63 1.76
C SER A 168 -5.72 -6.85 1.48
N TYR A 169 -4.65 -7.57 1.18
CA TYR A 169 -3.37 -6.99 0.78
C TYR A 169 -2.66 -7.86 -0.24
N THR A 170 -1.78 -7.25 -1.03
CA THR A 170 -0.77 -7.93 -1.84
C THR A 170 0.62 -7.46 -1.40
N TRP A 171 1.44 -8.42 -1.00
CA TRP A 171 2.84 -8.26 -0.63
C TRP A 171 3.76 -8.61 -1.80
N ILE A 172 4.70 -7.74 -2.11
CA ILE A 172 5.67 -7.89 -3.19
C ILE A 172 7.03 -8.13 -2.53
N ASN A 173 7.38 -9.40 -2.32
CA ASN A 173 8.56 -9.83 -1.57
C ASN A 173 9.84 -9.13 -2.06
N ASP A 174 10.06 -9.14 -3.38
CA ASP A 174 11.29 -8.62 -4.00
C ASP A 174 11.47 -7.12 -3.79
N TRP A 175 10.37 -6.39 -3.57
CA TRP A 175 10.40 -4.95 -3.34
C TRP A 175 10.25 -4.61 -1.86
N ALA A 176 9.97 -5.58 -1.00
CA ALA A 176 9.59 -5.32 0.38
C ALA A 176 8.45 -4.27 0.47
N LYS A 177 7.41 -4.43 -0.36
CA LYS A 177 6.32 -3.47 -0.52
C LYS A 177 4.94 -4.12 -0.42
N THR A 178 4.01 -3.49 0.29
CA THR A 178 2.61 -3.95 0.38
C THR A 178 1.68 -2.92 -0.22
N TYR A 179 0.65 -3.39 -0.94
CA TYR A 179 -0.57 -2.64 -1.17
C TYR A 179 -1.71 -3.31 -0.43
N GLY A 180 -2.61 -2.54 0.17
CA GLY A 180 -3.78 -3.13 0.77
C GLY A 180 -4.93 -2.16 0.96
N ARG A 181 -6.05 -2.74 1.39
CA ARG A 181 -7.30 -2.06 1.70
C ARG A 181 -7.94 -2.75 2.89
N ASP A 182 -8.50 -1.98 3.81
CA ASP A 182 -9.16 -2.52 4.99
C ASP A 182 -10.05 -1.46 5.65
N VAL A 183 -10.62 -1.79 6.80
CA VAL A 183 -11.28 -0.85 7.72
C VAL A 183 -10.26 -0.25 8.71
N ALA A 184 -10.56 0.93 9.25
CA ALA A 184 -9.73 1.53 10.31
C ALA A 184 -9.59 0.57 11.52
N GLY A 185 -8.41 0.54 12.14
CA GLY A 185 -8.11 -0.44 13.20
C GLY A 185 -7.39 -1.70 12.75
N ALA A 186 -7.26 -1.92 11.44
CA ALA A 186 -6.59 -3.12 10.93
C ALA A 186 -5.07 -3.09 11.19
N ARG A 187 -4.50 -4.30 11.22
CA ARG A 187 -3.05 -4.54 11.25
C ARG A 187 -2.54 -4.58 9.83
N ILE A 188 -1.64 -3.66 9.49
CA ILE A 188 -1.08 -3.51 8.15
C ILE A 188 0.44 -3.78 8.17
N CYS A 189 1.01 -3.99 6.98
CA CYS A 189 2.46 -4.13 6.77
C CYS A 189 3.12 -5.31 7.52
N ASN A 190 2.45 -6.48 7.50
CA ASN A 190 2.99 -7.74 8.01
C ASN A 190 3.96 -8.42 7.03
#